data_AF-A0A2A4FEK2-F1
#
_entry.id   AF-A0A2A4FEK2-F1
#
_cell.length_a   1.000
_cell.length_b   1.000
_cell.length_c   1.000
_cell.angle_alpha   90.00
_cell.angle_beta   90.00
_cell.angle_gamma   90.00
#
_symmetry.space_group_name_H-M   'P 1'
#
loop_
_entity.id
_entity.type
_entity.pdbx_description
1 polymer ?
#
loop_
_entity_poly.entity_id
_entity_poly.type
_entity_poly.pdbx_seq_one_letter_code
_entity_poly.pdbx_strand_id
1 'polypeptide(L)'
;MSGGAPVASVASVPTRAAWLAGYDANARCTADWVHASWHGALAPLVATMHERAPALRAACSLRLLRMLGVPSPSLDGFDAPADRLAALPVADALRLMRVRALLFRRTELRHWIDRASRERLAGWVGADGCRALAALCALPDASRARDLDRREPIAPLAQRSGDDLAWEGWCLFERERTWSPAGPMRIVRLALPRDAARAPWIERAAADADGATLLARLPSLFPEWSWLFG
;
A
#
# COMPACT_ATOMS: atom_id res chain seq x y z
N MET A 1 27.34 29.09 -16.25
CA MET A 1 26.95 27.71 -15.89
C MET A 1 26.73 27.65 -14.39
N SER A 2 25.47 27.73 -13.96
CA SER A 2 25.04 27.32 -12.62
C SER A 2 23.65 26.72 -12.80
N GLY A 3 23.57 25.40 -12.87
CA GLY A 3 22.30 24.68 -12.86
C GLY A 3 21.69 24.80 -11.48
N GLY A 4 20.63 25.58 -11.35
CA GLY A 4 19.81 25.60 -10.16
C GLY A 4 19.20 24.22 -9.97
N ALA A 5 19.52 23.57 -8.86
CA ALA A 5 18.78 22.40 -8.41
C ALA A 5 17.29 22.80 -8.29
N PRO A 6 16.33 21.94 -8.70
CA PRO A 6 14.93 22.25 -8.50
C PRO A 6 14.70 22.38 -7.00
N VAL A 7 14.31 23.58 -6.56
CA VAL A 7 13.83 23.81 -5.20
C VAL A 7 12.63 22.89 -5.03
N ALA A 8 12.74 21.89 -4.16
CA ALA A 8 11.62 21.04 -3.81
C ALA A 8 10.46 21.96 -3.37
N SER A 9 9.34 21.91 -4.10
CA SER A 9 8.13 22.64 -3.72
C SER A 9 7.78 22.24 -2.29
N VAL A 10 7.97 23.16 -1.35
CA VAL A 10 7.60 22.95 0.04
C VAL A 10 6.09 22.95 0.07
N ALA A 11 5.50 21.78 0.34
CA ALA A 11 4.05 21.64 0.42
C ALA A 11 3.47 22.68 1.39
N SER A 12 2.32 23.24 1.01
CA SER A 12 1.66 24.27 1.82
C SER A 12 1.24 23.70 3.18
N VAL A 13 1.10 24.56 4.20
CA VAL A 13 0.58 24.17 5.52
C VAL A 13 -0.80 23.50 5.41
N PRO A 14 -1.76 24.03 4.62
CA PRO A 14 -3.04 23.35 4.36
C PRO A 14 -2.87 21.94 3.77
N THR A 15 -1.94 21.75 2.82
CA THR A 15 -1.67 20.44 2.23
C THR A 15 -1.18 19.44 3.29
N ARG A 16 -0.21 19.84 4.12
CA ARG A 16 0.32 19.00 5.20
C ARG A 16 -0.75 18.66 6.24
N ALA A 17 -1.64 19.61 6.55
CA ALA A 17 -2.77 19.38 7.45
C ALA A 17 -3.75 18.35 6.88
N ALA A 18 -4.00 18.35 5.57
CA ALA A 18 -4.85 17.35 4.92
C ALA A 18 -4.26 15.94 5.03
N TRP A 19 -2.94 15.77 4.83
CA TRP A 19 -2.27 14.47 5.02
C TRP A 19 -2.40 13.97 6.46
N LEU A 20 -2.16 14.85 7.43
CA LEU A 20 -2.32 14.50 8.84
C LEU A 20 -3.77 14.15 9.18
N ALA A 21 -4.75 14.86 8.61
CA ALA A 21 -6.16 14.57 8.83
C ALA A 21 -6.57 13.18 8.27
N GLY A 22 -6.08 12.82 7.08
CA GLY A 22 -6.27 11.49 6.52
C GLY A 22 -5.64 10.39 7.38
N TYR A 23 -4.41 10.62 7.86
CA TYR A 23 -3.74 9.70 8.79
C TYR A 23 -4.51 9.56 10.12
N ASP A 24 -4.97 10.67 10.71
CA ASP A 24 -5.73 10.67 11.96
C ASP A 24 -7.08 9.93 11.78
N ALA A 25 -7.72 10.06 10.62
CA ALA A 25 -8.92 9.29 10.30
C ALA A 25 -8.64 7.78 10.33
N ASN A 26 -7.54 7.32 9.71
CA ASN A 26 -7.11 5.92 9.78
C ASN A 26 -6.79 5.46 11.22
N ALA A 27 -6.12 6.31 12.00
CA ALA A 27 -5.77 6.03 13.39
C ALA A 27 -7.01 5.87 14.29
N ARG A 28 -8.06 6.67 14.05
CA ARG A 28 -9.33 6.61 14.79
C ARG A 28 -10.20 5.41 14.43
N CYS A 29 -9.96 4.76 13.29
CA CYS A 29 -10.68 3.55 12.88
C CYS A 29 -9.78 2.30 12.86
N THR A 30 -8.60 2.34 13.49
CA THR A 30 -7.63 1.22 13.48
C THR A 30 -8.23 -0.12 13.86
N ALA A 31 -9.12 -0.16 14.85
CA ALA A 31 -9.75 -1.40 15.29
C ALA A 31 -10.60 -2.10 14.19
N ASP A 32 -10.90 -1.40 13.10
CA ASP A 32 -11.81 -1.87 12.05
C ASP A 32 -11.11 -2.54 10.88
N TRP A 33 -9.86 -2.18 10.66
CA TRP A 33 -9.09 -2.61 9.49
C TRP A 33 -7.80 -3.32 9.87
N VAL A 34 -7.35 -3.21 11.12
CA VAL A 34 -6.18 -3.96 11.61
C VAL A 34 -6.40 -5.45 11.42
N HIS A 35 -5.39 -6.16 10.93
CA HIS A 35 -5.49 -7.59 10.71
C HIS A 35 -5.60 -8.32 12.05
N ALA A 36 -6.50 -9.31 12.14
CA ALA A 36 -6.84 -9.99 13.38
C ALA A 36 -5.63 -10.63 14.10
N SER A 37 -4.58 -11.03 13.37
CA SER A 37 -3.35 -11.55 13.98
C SER A 37 -2.56 -10.53 14.81
N TRP A 38 -2.87 -9.24 14.73
CA TRP A 38 -2.32 -8.21 15.62
C TRP A 38 -3.09 -8.08 16.93
N HIS A 39 -4.33 -8.55 17.01
CA HIS A 39 -5.15 -8.38 18.20
C HIS A 39 -4.56 -9.10 19.42
N GLY A 40 -4.08 -10.34 19.23
CA GLY A 40 -3.57 -11.16 20.33
C GLY A 40 -4.54 -11.20 21.52
N ALA A 41 -4.05 -10.88 22.71
CA ALA A 41 -4.86 -10.82 23.94
C ALA A 41 -5.95 -9.73 23.93
N LEU A 42 -5.90 -8.77 22.99
CA LEU A 42 -6.87 -7.67 22.87
C LEU A 42 -8.10 -8.04 22.02
N ALA A 43 -8.14 -9.22 21.40
CA ALA A 43 -9.25 -9.63 20.55
C ALA A 43 -10.64 -9.51 21.23
N PRO A 44 -10.82 -9.93 22.50
CA PRO A 44 -12.10 -9.76 23.19
C PRO A 44 -12.50 -8.29 23.40
N LEU A 45 -11.50 -7.41 23.64
CA LEU A 45 -11.73 -5.97 23.79
C LEU A 45 -12.21 -5.36 22.48
N VAL A 46 -11.57 -5.70 21.36
CA VAL A 46 -11.95 -5.21 20.02
C VAL A 46 -13.38 -5.64 19.69
N ALA A 47 -13.71 -6.92 19.89
CA ALA A 47 -15.06 -7.43 19.66
C ALA A 47 -16.12 -6.73 20.53
N THR A 48 -15.85 -6.62 21.84
CA THR A 48 -16.78 -5.96 22.79
C THR A 48 -17.00 -4.50 22.44
N MET A 49 -15.95 -3.79 22.02
CA MET A 49 -16.04 -2.40 21.58
C MET A 49 -16.94 -2.27 20.36
N HIS A 50 -16.78 -3.13 19.34
CA HIS A 50 -17.62 -3.10 18.13
C HIS A 50 -19.09 -3.35 18.44
N GLU A 51 -19.39 -4.31 19.32
CA GLU A 51 -20.77 -4.71 19.63
C GLU A 51 -21.48 -3.75 20.61
N ARG A 52 -20.78 -3.31 21.65
CA ARG A 52 -21.43 -2.72 22.84
C ARG A 52 -21.08 -1.26 23.10
N ALA A 53 -19.99 -0.77 22.51
CA ALA A 53 -19.52 0.59 22.78
C ALA A 53 -19.01 1.30 21.51
N PRO A 54 -19.85 1.43 20.46
CA PRO A 54 -19.44 2.11 19.22
C PRO A 54 -19.00 3.56 19.45
N ALA A 55 -19.53 4.24 20.47
CA ALA A 55 -19.11 5.57 20.86
C ALA A 55 -17.64 5.66 21.34
N LEU A 56 -17.06 4.54 21.82
CA LEU A 56 -15.67 4.47 22.27
C LEU A 56 -14.69 4.03 21.17
N ARG A 57 -15.19 3.73 19.96
CA ARG A 57 -14.40 3.17 18.84
C ARG A 57 -13.13 3.95 18.53
N ALA A 58 -13.23 5.29 18.49
CA ALA A 58 -12.08 6.15 18.22
C ALA A 58 -11.03 6.09 19.35
N ALA A 59 -11.46 6.16 20.61
CA ALA A 59 -10.55 6.10 21.76
C ALA A 59 -9.87 4.73 21.88
N CYS A 60 -10.63 3.66 21.68
CA CYS A 60 -10.12 2.28 21.66
C CYS A 60 -9.14 2.04 20.51
N SER A 61 -9.43 2.55 19.31
CA SER A 61 -8.53 2.45 18.15
C SER A 61 -7.19 3.15 18.39
N LEU A 62 -7.23 4.39 18.92
CA LEU A 62 -6.01 5.12 19.27
C LEU A 62 -5.21 4.42 20.38
N ARG A 63 -5.91 3.83 21.37
CA ARG A 63 -5.27 3.04 22.43
C ARG A 63 -4.63 1.77 21.87
N LEU A 64 -5.31 1.07 20.97
CA LEU A 64 -4.81 -0.09 20.26
C LEU A 64 -3.54 0.24 19.48
N LEU A 65 -3.57 1.32 18.70
CA LEU A 65 -2.42 1.76 17.89
C LEU A 65 -1.18 2.05 18.76
N ARG A 66 -1.36 2.69 19.92
CA ARG A 66 -0.29 2.91 20.91
C ARG A 66 0.26 1.60 21.49
N MET A 67 -0.60 0.63 21.79
CA MET A 67 -0.16 -0.69 22.29
C MET A 67 0.58 -1.50 21.22
N LEU A 68 0.25 -1.30 19.95
CA LEU A 68 0.96 -1.87 18.81
C LEU A 68 2.29 -1.14 18.49
N GLY A 69 2.63 -0.10 19.26
CA GLY A 69 3.90 0.61 19.16
C GLY A 69 4.05 1.45 17.89
N VAL A 70 2.95 1.87 17.26
CA VAL A 70 3.01 2.82 16.13
C VAL A 70 3.10 4.24 16.68
N PRO A 71 4.20 4.97 16.44
CA PRO A 71 4.35 6.34 16.91
C PRO A 71 3.39 7.27 16.16
N SER A 72 3.02 8.38 16.80
CA SER A 72 2.38 9.48 16.10
C SER A 72 3.40 10.14 15.15
N PRO A 73 3.07 10.33 13.86
CA PRO A 73 4.00 10.94 12.93
C PRO A 73 4.17 12.44 13.22
N SER A 74 5.37 12.97 12.95
CA SER A 74 5.55 14.42 12.80
C SER A 74 5.01 14.88 11.44
N LEU A 75 4.80 16.19 11.28
CA LEU A 75 4.41 16.76 9.98
C LEU A 75 5.45 16.47 8.90
N ASP A 76 6.74 16.54 9.25
CA ASP A 76 7.86 16.26 8.33
C ASP A 76 7.93 14.77 7.96
N GLY A 77 7.27 13.89 8.71
CA GLY A 77 7.16 12.46 8.40
C GLY A 77 6.49 12.18 7.05
N PHE A 78 5.78 13.15 6.48
CA PHE A 78 5.10 13.04 5.19
C PHE A 78 5.87 13.67 4.01
N ASP A 79 7.11 14.12 4.23
CA ASP A 79 7.89 14.76 3.17
C ASP A 79 8.19 13.80 2.02
N ALA A 80 8.43 12.51 2.31
CA ALA A 80 8.55 11.46 1.31
C ALA A 80 7.19 11.16 0.64
N PRO A 81 7.06 11.18 -0.70
CA PRO A 81 5.80 10.91 -1.39
C PRO A 81 5.17 9.56 -1.03
N ALA A 82 6.00 8.56 -0.76
CA ALA A 82 5.56 7.25 -0.33
C ALA A 82 4.86 7.28 1.04
N ASP A 83 5.36 8.10 1.98
CA ASP A 83 4.78 8.23 3.33
C ASP A 83 3.41 8.92 3.32
N ARG A 84 3.10 9.72 2.29
CA ARG A 84 1.80 10.38 2.09
C ARG A 84 0.66 9.40 1.82
N LEU A 85 0.98 8.21 1.30
CA LEU A 85 0.00 7.14 1.10
C LEU A 85 -0.66 6.69 2.42
N ALA A 86 -0.04 6.95 3.57
CA ALA A 86 -0.61 6.66 4.88
C ALA A 86 -1.85 7.51 5.21
N ALA A 87 -2.10 8.58 4.44
CA ALA A 87 -3.28 9.41 4.54
C ALA A 87 -4.47 8.91 3.69
N LEU A 88 -4.26 7.93 2.81
CA LEU A 88 -5.34 7.25 2.10
C LEU A 88 -6.14 6.36 3.05
N PRO A 89 -7.45 6.13 2.81
CA PRO A 89 -8.16 5.05 3.47
C PRO A 89 -7.34 3.75 3.38
N VAL A 90 -7.21 3.00 4.47
CA VAL A 90 -6.32 1.81 4.48
C VAL A 90 -6.68 0.80 3.38
N ALA A 91 -7.97 0.62 3.07
CA ALA A 91 -8.42 -0.23 1.97
C ALA A 91 -7.84 0.21 0.60
N ASP A 92 -7.70 1.51 0.39
CA ASP A 92 -7.12 2.10 -0.82
C ASP A 92 -5.60 1.92 -0.88
N ALA A 93 -4.92 2.07 0.25
CA ALA A 93 -3.49 1.73 0.35
C ALA A 93 -3.25 0.24 0.04
N LEU A 94 -4.10 -0.67 0.56
CA LEU A 94 -4.01 -2.11 0.23
C LEU A 94 -4.33 -2.40 -1.24
N ARG A 95 -5.32 -1.70 -1.82
CA ARG A 95 -5.61 -1.77 -3.26
C ARG A 95 -4.38 -1.39 -4.08
N LEU A 96 -3.67 -0.34 -3.68
CA LEU A 96 -2.43 0.07 -4.32
C LEU A 96 -1.33 -0.98 -4.19
N MET A 97 -1.18 -1.61 -3.02
CA MET A 97 -0.22 -2.72 -2.85
C MET A 97 -0.55 -3.89 -3.78
N ARG A 98 -1.83 -4.25 -3.92
CA ARG A 98 -2.26 -5.28 -4.88
C ARG A 98 -1.89 -4.90 -6.32
N VAL A 99 -2.13 -3.64 -6.72
CA VAL A 99 -1.70 -3.13 -8.04
C VAL A 99 -0.19 -3.24 -8.22
N ARG A 100 0.62 -2.91 -7.20
CA ARG A 100 2.09 -3.03 -7.23
C ARG A 100 2.55 -4.47 -7.47
N ALA A 101 1.96 -5.45 -6.78
CA ALA A 101 2.25 -6.87 -6.99
C ALA A 101 1.85 -7.35 -8.39
N LEU A 102 0.68 -6.92 -8.85
CA LEU A 102 0.16 -7.26 -10.17
C LEU A 102 1.01 -6.67 -11.30
N LEU A 103 1.50 -5.44 -11.14
CA LEU A 103 2.41 -4.79 -12.10
C LEU A 103 3.74 -5.56 -12.22
N PHE A 104 4.28 -6.03 -11.10
CA PHE A 104 5.46 -6.91 -11.09
C PHE A 104 5.19 -8.20 -11.88
N ARG A 105 3.98 -8.76 -11.75
CA ARG A 105 3.51 -9.98 -12.42
C ARG A 105 2.87 -9.76 -13.79
N ARG A 106 3.10 -8.60 -14.44
CA ARG A 106 2.49 -8.27 -15.74
C ARG A 106 2.66 -9.33 -16.83
N THR A 107 3.73 -10.13 -16.79
CA THR A 107 3.93 -11.25 -17.72
C THR A 107 2.93 -12.38 -17.51
N GLU A 108 2.61 -12.73 -16.25
CA GLU A 108 1.59 -13.73 -15.94
C GLU A 108 0.20 -13.20 -16.34
N LEU A 109 -0.08 -11.93 -16.01
CA LEU A 109 -1.36 -11.28 -16.34
C LEU A 109 -1.67 -11.18 -17.83
N ARG A 110 -0.67 -11.10 -18.71
CA ARG A 110 -0.88 -11.10 -20.17
C ARG A 110 -1.63 -12.36 -20.65
N HIS A 111 -1.59 -13.44 -19.89
CA HIS A 111 -2.26 -14.70 -20.21
C HIS A 111 -3.65 -14.82 -19.54
N TRP A 112 -4.01 -13.90 -18.64
CA TRP A 112 -5.29 -13.85 -17.93
C TRP A 112 -6.37 -13.17 -18.78
N ILE A 113 -6.76 -13.81 -19.88
CA ILE A 113 -7.72 -13.25 -20.85
C ILE A 113 -9.16 -13.73 -20.62
N ASP A 114 -9.33 -14.83 -19.89
CA ASP A 114 -10.63 -15.43 -19.65
C ASP A 114 -11.50 -14.58 -18.70
N ARG A 115 -12.80 -14.86 -18.70
CA ARG A 115 -13.77 -14.11 -17.91
C ARG A 115 -13.54 -14.26 -16.40
N ALA A 116 -13.25 -15.46 -15.91
CA ALA A 116 -13.09 -15.71 -14.49
C ALA A 116 -11.85 -15.00 -13.93
N SER A 117 -10.76 -14.98 -14.70
CA SER A 117 -9.55 -14.22 -14.38
C SER A 117 -9.81 -12.71 -14.32
N ARG A 118 -10.59 -12.15 -15.25
CA ARG A 118 -10.97 -10.73 -15.24
C ARG A 118 -11.87 -10.36 -14.06
N GLU A 119 -12.85 -11.22 -13.74
CA GLU A 119 -13.71 -11.04 -12.57
C GLU A 119 -12.91 -11.09 -11.27
N ARG A 120 -11.96 -12.03 -11.16
CA ARG A 120 -11.04 -12.12 -10.01
C ARG A 120 -10.15 -10.88 -9.89
N LEU A 121 -9.59 -10.38 -11.00
CA LEU A 121 -8.80 -9.15 -11.01
C LEU A 121 -9.62 -7.95 -10.51
N ALA A 122 -10.84 -7.79 -11.03
CA ALA A 122 -11.76 -6.74 -10.57
C ALA A 122 -12.13 -6.91 -9.09
N GLY A 123 -12.27 -8.15 -8.60
CA GLY A 123 -12.48 -8.42 -7.19
C GLY A 123 -11.32 -7.99 -6.28
N TRP A 124 -10.08 -8.00 -6.78
CA TRP A 124 -8.91 -7.59 -6.00
C TRP A 124 -8.64 -6.09 -5.98
N VAL A 125 -8.82 -5.42 -7.12
CA VAL A 125 -8.40 -4.02 -7.29
C VAL A 125 -9.51 -3.06 -7.73
N GLY A 126 -10.73 -3.57 -7.94
CA GLY A 126 -11.86 -2.79 -8.44
C GLY A 126 -11.69 -2.36 -9.91
N ALA A 127 -12.72 -1.72 -10.46
CA ALA A 127 -12.69 -1.23 -11.83
C ALA A 127 -11.57 -0.21 -12.07
N ASP A 128 -11.33 0.67 -11.10
CA ASP A 128 -10.34 1.74 -11.20
C ASP A 128 -8.92 1.18 -11.16
N GLY A 129 -8.66 0.22 -10.27
CA GLY A 129 -7.39 -0.50 -10.23
C GLY A 129 -7.12 -1.31 -11.50
N CYS A 130 -8.16 -1.91 -12.10
CA CYS A 130 -8.03 -2.58 -13.41
C CYS A 130 -7.62 -1.58 -14.51
N ARG A 131 -8.25 -0.40 -14.56
CA ARG A 131 -7.89 0.65 -15.53
C ARG A 131 -6.48 1.17 -15.29
N ALA A 132 -6.09 1.39 -14.03
CA ALA A 132 -4.75 1.82 -13.66
C ALA A 132 -3.69 0.80 -14.08
N LEU A 133 -3.92 -0.48 -13.80
CA LEU A 133 -3.03 -1.57 -14.19
C LEU A 133 -2.90 -1.70 -15.71
N ALA A 134 -4.00 -1.58 -16.45
CA ALA A 134 -3.96 -1.59 -17.91
C ALA A 134 -3.13 -0.42 -18.47
N ALA A 135 -3.30 0.79 -17.93
CA ALA A 135 -2.53 1.95 -18.33
C ALA A 135 -1.03 1.79 -18.02
N LEU A 136 -0.68 1.23 -16.86
CA LEU A 136 0.70 0.96 -16.47
C LEU A 136 1.36 -0.12 -17.34
N CYS A 137 0.63 -1.19 -17.66
CA CYS A 137 1.10 -2.27 -18.53
C CYS A 137 1.30 -1.82 -19.99
N ALA A 138 0.65 -0.74 -20.42
CA ALA A 138 0.77 -0.19 -21.77
C ALA A 138 1.99 0.74 -21.95
N LEU A 139 2.70 1.10 -20.88
CA LEU A 139 3.86 1.98 -20.96
C LEU A 139 5.04 1.30 -21.70
N PRO A 140 5.74 2.01 -22.62
CA PRO A 140 6.93 1.49 -23.27
C PRO A 140 8.07 1.29 -22.25
N ASP A 141 8.46 0.03 -22.04
CA ASP A 141 9.59 -0.48 -21.24
C ASP A 141 9.85 0.19 -19.86
N ALA A 142 9.47 -0.51 -18.78
CA ALA A 142 10.35 -0.72 -17.64
C ALA A 142 10.78 -2.18 -17.69
N SER A 143 12.09 -2.44 -17.89
CA SER A 143 12.76 -3.73 -18.01
C SER A 143 11.82 -4.92 -18.19
N ARG A 144 11.69 -5.42 -19.42
CA ARG A 144 11.21 -6.79 -19.65
C ARG A 144 11.98 -7.65 -18.66
N ALA A 145 11.32 -8.17 -17.62
CA ALA A 145 11.87 -9.23 -16.78
C ALA A 145 11.95 -10.50 -17.65
N ARG A 146 12.76 -10.44 -18.72
CA ARG A 146 13.64 -11.53 -19.06
C ARG A 146 14.48 -11.70 -17.80
N ASP A 147 14.40 -12.89 -17.24
CA ASP A 147 15.18 -13.30 -16.07
C ASP A 147 14.50 -13.05 -14.71
N LEU A 148 13.21 -13.42 -14.61
CA LEU A 148 12.90 -14.43 -13.59
C LEU A 148 13.56 -15.74 -14.03
N ASP A 149 14.89 -15.78 -13.93
CA ASP A 149 15.68 -16.94 -14.29
C ASP A 149 15.43 -18.00 -13.22
N ARG A 150 14.38 -18.79 -13.47
CA ARG A 150 14.15 -20.19 -13.10
C ARG A 150 14.94 -20.75 -11.92
N ARG A 151 14.89 -20.13 -10.74
CA ARG A 151 15.48 -20.77 -9.55
C ARG A 151 14.53 -20.97 -8.38
N GLU A 152 13.35 -20.37 -8.37
CA GLU A 152 12.35 -20.67 -7.35
C GLU A 152 10.93 -20.57 -7.92
N PRO A 153 10.06 -21.58 -7.68
CA PRO A 153 8.68 -21.54 -8.14
C PRO A 153 7.92 -20.44 -7.38
N ILE A 154 7.60 -19.36 -8.08
CA ILE A 154 6.67 -18.37 -7.59
C ILE A 154 5.27 -18.97 -7.74
N ALA A 155 4.50 -19.05 -6.64
CA ALA A 155 3.12 -19.55 -6.73
C ALA A 155 2.30 -18.67 -7.71
N PRO A 156 1.50 -19.30 -8.60
CA PRO A 156 0.74 -18.60 -9.62
C PRO A 156 -0.35 -17.73 -8.99
N LEU A 157 -0.72 -16.65 -9.68
CA LEU A 157 -1.81 -15.73 -9.32
C LEU A 157 -3.13 -16.47 -9.04
N ALA A 158 -3.36 -17.60 -9.71
CA ALA A 158 -4.60 -18.38 -9.56
C ALA A 158 -4.76 -18.96 -8.14
N GLN A 159 -3.66 -19.08 -7.40
CA GLN A 159 -3.62 -19.60 -6.02
C GLN A 159 -3.54 -18.48 -4.97
N ARG A 160 -3.59 -17.20 -5.38
CA ARG A 160 -3.43 -16.06 -4.49
C ARG A 160 -4.78 -15.50 -4.05
N SER A 161 -4.85 -15.12 -2.78
CA SER A 161 -5.90 -14.25 -2.25
C SER A 161 -5.55 -12.77 -2.49
N GLY A 162 -6.53 -11.89 -2.26
CA GLY A 162 -6.28 -10.45 -2.27
C GLY A 162 -5.27 -10.02 -1.19
N ASP A 163 -5.23 -10.72 -0.06
CA ASP A 163 -4.32 -10.39 1.05
C ASP A 163 -2.89 -10.86 0.76
N ASP A 164 -2.74 -12.00 0.09
CA ASP A 164 -1.43 -12.44 -0.42
C ASP A 164 -0.84 -11.42 -1.39
N LEU A 165 -1.68 -10.87 -2.29
CA LEU A 165 -1.25 -9.84 -3.23
C LEU A 165 -0.90 -8.52 -2.54
N ALA A 166 -1.68 -8.12 -1.53
CA ALA A 166 -1.38 -6.92 -0.75
C ALA A 166 -0.07 -7.08 0.03
N TRP A 167 0.18 -8.26 0.61
CA TRP A 167 1.43 -8.60 1.29
C TRP A 167 2.62 -8.59 0.34
N GLU A 168 2.48 -9.20 -0.84
CA GLU A 168 3.53 -9.19 -1.86
C GLU A 168 3.85 -7.76 -2.32
N GLY A 169 2.82 -6.95 -2.56
CA GLY A 169 2.97 -5.55 -2.94
C GLY A 169 3.68 -4.72 -1.87
N TRP A 170 3.30 -4.93 -0.61
CA TRP A 170 3.97 -4.32 0.54
C TRP A 170 5.45 -4.72 0.62
N CYS A 171 5.76 -6.01 0.43
CA CYS A 171 7.13 -6.48 0.40
C CYS A 171 7.93 -5.86 -0.75
N LEU A 172 7.35 -5.69 -1.93
CA LEU A 172 8.01 -4.99 -3.05
C LEU A 172 8.26 -3.52 -2.71
N PHE A 173 7.26 -2.83 -2.17
CA PHE A 173 7.34 -1.44 -1.72
C PHE A 173 8.42 -1.24 -0.62
N GLU A 174 8.51 -2.15 0.36
CA GLU A 174 9.57 -2.15 1.37
C GLU A 174 10.97 -2.30 0.79
N ARG A 175 11.11 -3.09 -0.28
CA ARG A 175 12.42 -3.29 -0.91
C ARG A 175 12.96 -2.03 -1.56
N GLU A 176 12.07 -1.17 -2.05
CA GLU A 176 12.41 0.08 -2.74
C GLU A 176 13.01 1.13 -1.78
N ARG A 177 12.73 1.01 -0.47
CA ARG A 177 13.25 1.93 0.57
C ARG A 177 12.97 3.41 0.29
N THR A 178 11.86 3.69 -0.38
CA THR A 178 11.39 5.04 -0.72
C THR A 178 10.58 5.68 0.41
N TRP A 179 10.40 4.98 1.53
CA TRP A 179 9.67 5.41 2.72
C TRP A 179 10.50 5.13 3.98
N SER A 180 10.19 5.84 5.08
CA SER A 180 10.86 5.63 6.36
C SER A 180 10.26 4.44 7.12
N PRO A 181 11.03 3.44 7.58
CA PRO A 181 10.51 2.32 8.39
C PRO A 181 9.84 2.74 9.71
N ALA A 182 10.10 3.97 10.16
CA ALA A 182 9.45 4.61 11.31
C ALA A 182 8.44 5.70 10.90
N GLY A 183 8.24 5.89 9.60
CA GLY A 183 7.36 6.88 9.00
C GLY A 183 5.89 6.49 9.00
N PRO A 184 5.01 7.41 8.57
CA PRO A 184 3.56 7.23 8.54
C PRO A 184 3.10 5.91 7.89
N MET A 185 3.77 5.45 6.83
CA MET A 185 3.33 4.24 6.12
C MET A 185 3.34 2.97 6.94
N ARG A 186 4.03 2.95 8.08
CA ARG A 186 3.99 1.83 9.03
C ARG A 186 2.58 1.51 9.53
N ILE A 187 1.63 2.47 9.49
CA ILE A 187 0.24 2.19 9.86
C ILE A 187 -0.41 1.15 8.93
N VAL A 188 -0.09 1.16 7.63
CA VAL A 188 -0.66 0.24 6.63
C VAL A 188 -0.18 -1.20 6.87
N ARG A 189 1.02 -1.38 7.43
CA ARG A 189 1.55 -2.71 7.81
C ARG A 189 0.62 -3.46 8.76
N LEU A 190 -0.11 -2.74 9.61
CA LEU A 190 -1.02 -3.32 10.59
C LEU A 190 -2.27 -3.95 9.94
N ALA A 191 -2.58 -3.58 8.70
CA ALA A 191 -3.69 -4.17 7.93
C ALA A 191 -3.29 -5.50 7.26
N LEU A 192 -2.01 -5.85 7.29
CA LEU A 192 -1.45 -7.08 6.74
C LEU A 192 -1.14 -8.07 7.87
N PRO A 193 -1.07 -9.39 7.59
CA PRO A 193 -0.83 -10.36 8.65
C PRO A 193 0.49 -10.10 9.39
N ARG A 194 0.45 -10.14 10.73
CA ARG A 194 1.61 -9.90 11.61
C ARG A 194 2.82 -10.76 11.27
N ASP A 195 2.62 -12.07 11.15
CA ASP A 195 3.71 -13.05 11.01
C ASP A 195 3.81 -13.60 9.57
N ALA A 196 3.38 -12.83 8.57
CA ALA A 196 3.53 -13.23 7.17
C ALA A 196 5.02 -13.33 6.79
N ALA A 197 5.41 -14.47 6.23
CA ALA A 197 6.76 -14.66 5.73
C ALA A 197 6.96 -13.88 4.43
N ARG A 198 8.09 -13.17 4.31
CA ARG A 198 8.51 -12.57 3.04
C ARG A 198 9.02 -13.68 2.13
N ALA A 199 8.53 -13.73 0.89
CA ALA A 199 8.96 -14.74 -0.04
C ALA A 199 10.42 -14.48 -0.49
N PRO A 200 11.32 -15.48 -0.46
CA PRO A 200 12.75 -15.27 -0.76
C PRO A 200 13.02 -14.70 -2.15
N TRP A 201 12.16 -14.98 -3.12
CA TRP A 201 12.28 -14.42 -4.47
C TRP A 201 12.12 -12.88 -4.50
N ILE A 202 11.42 -12.26 -3.54
CA ILE A 202 11.22 -10.80 -3.51
C ILE A 202 12.55 -10.08 -3.24
N GLU A 203 13.39 -10.65 -2.38
CA GLU A 203 14.73 -10.12 -2.09
C GLU A 203 15.66 -10.22 -3.30
N ARG A 204 15.44 -11.23 -4.15
CA ARG A 204 16.24 -11.49 -5.35
C ARG A 204 15.68 -10.87 -6.62
N ALA A 205 14.45 -10.35 -6.58
CA ALA A 205 13.85 -9.68 -7.72
C ALA A 205 14.72 -8.46 -8.08
N ALA A 206 14.94 -8.23 -9.38
CA ALA A 206 15.73 -7.11 -9.84
C ALA A 206 15.10 -5.78 -9.39
N ALA A 207 15.94 -4.78 -9.11
CA ALA A 207 15.45 -3.41 -8.96
C ALA A 207 14.71 -3.03 -10.24
N ASP A 208 13.42 -2.74 -10.12
CA ASP A 208 12.60 -2.25 -11.22
C ASP A 208 12.19 -0.81 -10.95
N ALA A 209 11.83 -0.11 -12.02
CA ALA A 209 11.29 1.24 -11.91
C ALA A 209 9.80 1.23 -11.58
N ASP A 210 9.15 0.07 -11.46
CA ASP A 210 7.70 -0.07 -11.41
C ASP A 210 7.09 0.66 -10.21
N GLY A 211 7.74 0.61 -9.04
CA GLY A 211 7.29 1.35 -7.85
C GLY A 211 7.39 2.86 -8.01
N ALA A 212 8.52 3.35 -8.52
CA ALA A 212 8.70 4.78 -8.81
C ALA A 212 7.72 5.27 -9.89
N THR A 213 7.51 4.48 -10.96
CA THR A 213 6.53 4.77 -12.01
C THR A 213 5.11 4.77 -11.45
N LEU A 214 4.75 3.80 -10.61
CA LEU A 214 3.44 3.75 -9.97
C LEU A 214 3.21 5.03 -9.15
N LEU A 215 4.12 5.39 -8.24
CA LEU A 215 4.04 6.60 -7.43
C LEU A 215 3.92 7.87 -8.27
N ALA A 216 4.75 8.00 -9.32
CA ALA A 216 4.73 9.17 -10.21
C ALA A 216 3.41 9.30 -11.00
N ARG A 217 2.73 8.18 -11.28
CA ARG A 217 1.48 8.16 -12.06
C ARG A 217 0.24 8.19 -11.19
N LEU A 218 0.33 7.98 -9.88
CA LEU A 218 -0.82 7.96 -8.97
C LEU A 218 -1.81 9.12 -9.16
N PRO A 219 -1.39 10.41 -9.25
CA PRO A 219 -2.34 11.51 -9.46
C PRO A 219 -3.16 11.37 -10.74
N SER A 220 -2.58 10.76 -11.79
CA SER A 220 -3.25 10.56 -13.08
C SER A 220 -4.14 9.32 -13.10
N LEU A 221 -3.77 8.28 -12.34
CA LEU A 221 -4.48 6.99 -12.31
C LEU A 221 -5.65 7.00 -11.33
N PHE A 222 -5.52 7.77 -10.24
CA PHE A 222 -6.51 7.97 -9.19
C PHE A 222 -6.62 9.46 -8.90
N PRO A 223 -7.37 10.23 -9.73
CA PRO A 223 -7.53 11.67 -9.55
C PRO A 223 -8.05 12.05 -8.16
N GLU A 224 -8.84 11.18 -7.53
CA GLU A 224 -9.33 11.34 -6.16
C GLU A 224 -8.22 11.33 -5.10
N TRP A 225 -7.01 10.88 -5.44
CA TRP A 225 -5.82 10.88 -4.58
C TRP A 225 -4.82 11.99 -4.91
N SER A 226 -5.11 12.84 -5.90
CA SER A 226 -4.18 13.88 -6.38
C SER A 226 -3.76 14.88 -5.30
N TRP A 227 -4.60 15.11 -4.29
CA TRP A 227 -4.33 15.97 -3.14
C TRP A 227 -3.13 15.52 -2.27
N LEU A 228 -2.64 14.29 -2.45
CA LEU A 228 -1.41 13.80 -1.81
C LEU A 228 -0.12 14.35 -2.44
N PHE A 229 -0.20 14.85 -3.67
CA PHE A 229 0.96 15.14 -4.50
C PHE A 229 1.03 16.60 -4.97
N GLY A 230 0.12 17.47 -4.49
CA GLY A 230 0.05 18.90 -4.78
C GLY A 230 0.84 19.78 -3.82
#